data_AF-A0A7D9H222-F1
#
_entry.id   AF-A0A7D9H222-F1
#
_cell.length_a   1.000
_cell.length_b   1.000
_cell.length_c   1.000
_cell.angle_alpha   90.00
_cell.angle_beta   90.00
_cell.angle_gamma   90.00
#
_symmetry.space_group_name_H-M   'P 1'
#
loop_
_entity.id
_entity.type
_entity.pdbx_description
1 polymer ?
#
loop_
_entity_poly.entity_id
_entity_poly.type
_entity_poly.pdbx_seq_one_letter_code
_entity_poly.pdbx_strand_id
1 'polypeptide(L)'
;MKPQNSTIAPKLVRLDRKELVKHAPPRTYHENETQKVVFVKSSTPFISAVKRIEKCLDGHRLKPNRRGRLASKYGNREAYVIVKGMGKAIPKVLNIGLHFKYEKNATLDVYTKTIGVLDEFNTRGLK
;
A
#
# COMPACT_ATOMS: atom_id res chain seq x y z
N MET A 1 -40.43 18.20 26.73
CA MET A 1 -39.81 18.95 25.61
C MET A 1 -39.41 17.95 24.53
N LYS A 2 -39.92 18.06 23.30
CA LYS A 2 -39.45 17.23 22.17
C LYS A 2 -38.12 17.80 21.68
N PRO A 3 -37.08 16.98 21.44
CA PRO A 3 -35.87 17.47 20.82
C PRO A 3 -36.21 17.89 19.39
N GLN A 4 -36.17 19.19 19.12
CA GLN A 4 -36.18 19.71 17.76
C GLN A 4 -34.75 19.66 17.21
N ASN A 5 -34.66 19.29 15.93
CA ASN A 5 -33.47 19.14 15.09
C ASN A 5 -32.80 17.76 15.17
N SER A 6 -33.36 16.83 14.40
CA SER A 6 -32.60 15.74 13.82
C SER A 6 -31.51 16.34 12.92
N THR A 7 -30.29 16.47 13.43
CA THR A 7 -29.10 16.92 12.69
C THR A 7 -28.67 15.85 11.69
N ILE A 8 -29.56 15.47 10.78
CA ILE A 8 -29.24 14.59 9.67
C ILE A 8 -28.52 15.46 8.65
N ALA A 9 -27.21 15.26 8.51
CA ALA A 9 -26.44 15.93 7.49
C ALA A 9 -27.15 15.74 6.12
N PRO A 10 -27.33 16.82 5.34
CA PRO A 10 -28.02 16.72 4.07
C PRO A 10 -27.32 15.69 3.19
N LYS A 11 -28.12 14.84 2.54
CA LYS A 11 -27.60 13.83 1.61
C LYS A 11 -26.97 14.56 0.43
N LEU A 12 -25.65 14.67 0.43
CA LEU A 12 -24.91 15.28 -0.66
C LEU A 12 -25.17 14.52 -1.95
N VAL A 13 -25.32 15.26 -3.05
CA VAL A 13 -25.47 14.69 -4.39
C VAL A 13 -24.22 13.89 -4.71
N ARG A 14 -24.39 12.68 -5.25
CA ARG A 14 -23.26 11.94 -5.81
C ARG A 14 -22.80 12.70 -7.05
N LEU A 15 -21.68 13.39 -6.94
CA LEU A 15 -21.06 14.08 -8.06
C LEU A 15 -20.62 13.09 -9.12
N ASP A 16 -20.81 13.48 -10.37
CA ASP A 16 -20.47 12.65 -11.51
C ASP A 16 -18.95 12.54 -11.66
N ARG A 17 -18.46 11.40 -12.18
CA ARG A 17 -17.02 11.14 -12.30
C ARG A 17 -16.27 12.18 -13.15
N LYS A 18 -16.95 12.91 -14.03
CA LYS A 18 -16.35 13.95 -14.88
C LYS A 18 -16.02 15.22 -14.08
N GLU A 19 -16.68 15.45 -12.96
CA GLU A 19 -16.54 16.66 -12.14
C GLU A 19 -15.54 16.47 -10.99
N LEU A 20 -15.15 15.22 -10.72
CA LEU A 20 -14.30 14.84 -9.60
C LEU A 20 -12.96 14.26 -10.09
N VAL A 21 -11.87 14.99 -9.83
CA VAL A 21 -10.51 14.53 -10.05
C VAL A 21 -9.96 13.99 -8.74
N LYS A 22 -9.51 12.73 -8.73
CA LYS A 22 -8.95 12.09 -7.54
C LYS A 22 -7.43 12.04 -7.62
N HIS A 23 -6.76 12.70 -6.69
CA HIS A 23 -5.29 12.71 -6.67
C HIS A 23 -4.72 11.52 -5.92
N ALA A 24 -3.51 11.13 -6.30
CA ALA A 24 -2.77 10.13 -5.56
C ALA A 24 -2.39 10.70 -4.18
N PRO A 25 -2.35 9.87 -3.12
CA PRO A 25 -1.91 10.32 -1.81
C PRO A 25 -0.46 10.84 -1.89
N PRO A 26 -0.11 11.90 -1.15
CA PRO A 26 1.27 12.39 -1.08
C PRO A 26 2.18 11.29 -0.51
N ARG A 27 3.39 11.20 -1.05
CA ARG A 27 4.37 10.18 -0.66
C ARG A 27 5.70 10.84 -0.36
N THR A 28 6.14 10.73 0.89
CA THR A 28 7.52 11.02 1.26
C THR A 28 8.36 9.78 0.94
N TYR A 29 9.39 9.94 0.12
CA TYR A 29 10.34 8.87 -0.18
C TYR A 29 11.66 9.18 0.52
N HIS A 30 12.11 8.27 1.37
CA HIS A 30 13.51 8.21 1.77
C HIS A 30 14.25 7.24 0.84
N GLU A 31 15.51 7.54 0.50
CA GLU A 31 16.30 6.77 -0.48
C GLU A 31 16.33 5.26 -0.19
N ASN A 32 16.37 4.88 1.09
CA ASN A 32 16.40 3.50 1.54
C ASN A 32 15.00 2.83 1.62
N GLU A 33 13.91 3.61 1.64
CA GLU A 33 12.54 3.10 1.84
C GLU A 33 11.96 2.55 0.52
N THR A 34 12.29 3.17 -0.60
CA THR A 34 11.79 2.79 -1.94
C THR A 34 12.17 1.35 -2.32
N GLN A 35 13.29 0.84 -1.80
CA GLN A 35 13.77 -0.51 -2.08
C GLN A 35 13.08 -1.60 -1.23
N LYS A 36 12.37 -1.20 -0.17
CA LYS A 36 11.70 -2.10 0.79
C LYS A 36 10.18 -2.03 0.75
N VAL A 37 9.58 -1.06 0.06
CA VAL A 37 8.13 -0.85 0.05
C VAL A 37 7.48 -1.30 -1.26
N VAL A 38 6.50 -2.19 -1.18
CA VAL A 38 5.67 -2.63 -2.30
C VAL A 38 4.26 -2.09 -2.16
N PHE A 39 3.83 -1.24 -3.10
CA PHE A 39 2.45 -0.78 -3.18
C PHE A 39 1.61 -1.72 -4.04
N VAL A 40 0.51 -2.22 -3.49
CA VAL A 40 -0.42 -3.11 -4.17
C VAL A 40 -1.68 -2.35 -4.58
N LYS A 41 -1.99 -2.33 -5.88
CA LYS A 41 -3.23 -1.75 -6.41
C LYS A 41 -4.35 -2.78 -6.44
N SER A 42 -5.59 -2.32 -6.51
CA SER A 42 -6.76 -3.18 -6.74
C SER A 42 -6.66 -3.96 -8.06
N SER A 43 -5.98 -3.43 -9.07
CA SER A 43 -5.73 -4.10 -10.35
C SER A 43 -4.49 -5.01 -10.37
N THR A 44 -3.63 -4.98 -9.34
CA THR A 44 -2.42 -5.82 -9.31
C THR A 44 -2.80 -7.31 -9.21
N PRO A 45 -2.37 -8.19 -10.14
CA PRO A 45 -2.59 -9.63 -10.02
C PRO A 45 -1.88 -10.19 -8.78
N PHE A 46 -2.48 -11.20 -8.14
CA PHE A 46 -1.96 -11.77 -6.89
C PHE A 46 -0.52 -12.29 -7.04
N ILE A 47 -0.30 -13.20 -8.00
CA ILE A 47 1.01 -13.81 -8.25
C ILE A 47 2.07 -12.77 -8.66
N SER A 48 1.68 -11.70 -9.36
CA SER A 48 2.59 -10.61 -9.70
C SER A 48 3.11 -9.88 -8.44
N ALA A 49 2.23 -9.67 -7.45
CA ALA A 49 2.63 -9.07 -6.18
C ALA A 49 3.55 -10.01 -5.39
N VAL A 50 3.23 -11.30 -5.31
CA VAL A 50 4.05 -12.32 -4.63
C VAL A 50 5.47 -12.35 -5.21
N LYS A 51 5.61 -12.53 -6.53
CA LYS A 51 6.92 -12.56 -7.20
C LYS A 51 7.74 -11.30 -6.97
N ARG A 52 7.08 -10.14 -6.93
CA ARG A 52 7.74 -8.85 -6.68
C ARG A 52 8.24 -8.74 -5.23
N ILE A 53 7.47 -9.22 -4.26
CA ILE A 53 7.87 -9.25 -2.85
C ILE A 53 9.02 -10.23 -2.64
N GLU A 54 8.96 -11.44 -3.24
CA GLU A 54 10.06 -12.40 -3.22
C GLU A 54 11.35 -11.77 -3.75
N LYS A 55 11.28 -11.06 -4.89
CA LYS A 55 12.44 -10.35 -5.44
C LYS A 55 13.01 -9.27 -4.51
N CYS A 56 12.15 -8.55 -3.77
CA CYS A 56 12.59 -7.59 -2.76
C CYS A 56 13.33 -8.27 -1.60
N LEU A 57 12.79 -9.39 -1.09
CA LEU A 57 13.42 -10.20 -0.04
C LEU A 57 14.74 -10.81 -0.50
N ASP A 58 14.85 -11.17 -1.78
CA ASP A 58 16.03 -11.78 -2.38
C ASP A 58 17.28 -10.89 -2.31
N GLY A 59 17.12 -9.58 -2.14
CA GLY A 59 18.22 -8.64 -1.88
C GLY A 59 18.81 -8.76 -0.48
N HIS A 60 18.08 -9.31 0.48
CA HIS A 60 18.59 -9.56 1.84
C HIS A 60 19.34 -10.89 1.96
N ARG A 61 19.16 -11.81 1.01
CA ARG A 61 19.88 -13.08 0.99
C ARG A 61 21.38 -12.86 0.84
N LEU A 62 22.15 -13.64 1.59
CA LEU A 62 23.59 -13.71 1.45
C LEU A 62 23.93 -14.33 0.09
N LYS A 63 24.63 -13.57 -0.75
CA LYS A 63 25.12 -14.03 -2.05
C LYS A 63 26.65 -13.89 -2.08
N PRO A 64 27.38 -14.79 -2.75
CA PRO A 64 28.82 -14.64 -2.91
C PRO A 64 29.14 -13.33 -3.66
N ASN A 65 30.04 -12.52 -3.10
CA ASN A 65 30.59 -11.38 -3.80
C ASN A 65 31.70 -11.82 -4.78
N ARG A 66 32.28 -10.88 -5.54
CA ARG A 66 33.39 -11.17 -6.47
C ARG A 66 34.62 -11.82 -5.81
N ARG A 67 34.73 -11.76 -4.47
CA ARG A 67 35.80 -12.34 -3.66
C ARG A 67 35.38 -13.65 -2.97
N GLY A 68 34.22 -14.23 -3.34
CA GLY A 68 33.69 -15.47 -2.76
C GLY A 68 33.10 -15.34 -1.35
N ARG A 69 33.12 -14.14 -0.73
CA ARG A 69 32.54 -13.92 0.59
C ARG A 69 31.03 -13.73 0.47
N LEU A 70 30.28 -14.41 1.32
CA LEU A 70 28.84 -14.21 1.44
C LEU A 70 28.53 -12.80 1.97
N ALA A 71 27.81 -12.01 1.19
CA ALA A 71 27.36 -10.67 1.56
C ALA A 71 25.92 -10.44 1.12
N SER A 72 25.15 -9.72 1.92
CA SER A 72 23.82 -9.24 1.57
C SER A 72 23.93 -7.91 0.82
N LYS A 73 23.05 -7.67 -0.16
CA LYS A 73 22.99 -6.38 -0.88
C LYS A 73 22.72 -5.21 0.07
N TYR A 74 21.99 -5.47 1.16
CA TYR A 74 21.57 -4.47 2.14
C TYR A 74 22.38 -4.52 3.45
N GLY A 75 23.48 -5.28 3.48
CA GLY A 75 24.32 -5.44 4.67
C GLY A 75 23.60 -6.16 5.81
N ASN A 76 23.90 -5.78 7.05
CA ASN A 76 23.34 -6.42 8.26
C ASN A 76 22.01 -5.81 8.72
N ARG A 77 21.25 -5.19 7.80
CA ARG A 77 19.95 -4.58 8.11
C ARG A 77 18.88 -5.65 8.16
N GLU A 78 17.93 -5.50 9.08
CA GLU A 78 16.77 -6.38 9.20
C GLU A 78 16.05 -6.56 7.85
N ALA A 79 15.75 -7.82 7.56
CA ALA A 79 15.18 -8.28 6.30
C ALA A 79 13.66 -8.24 6.35
N TYR A 80 13.08 -7.07 6.09
CA TYR A 80 11.63 -6.90 5.98
C TYR A 80 11.25 -6.16 4.69
N VAL A 81 10.06 -6.48 4.19
CA VAL A 81 9.42 -5.80 3.06
C VAL A 81 8.08 -5.27 3.54
N ILE A 82 7.85 -3.98 3.35
CA ILE A 82 6.60 -3.33 3.72
C ILE A 82 5.64 -3.43 2.54
N VAL A 83 4.49 -4.08 2.73
CA VAL A 83 3.43 -4.15 1.72
C VAL A 83 2.32 -3.18 2.09
N LYS A 84 2.09 -2.16 1.26
CA LYS A 84 1.06 -1.14 1.48
C LYS A 84 -0.07 -1.30 0.47
N GLY A 85 -1.32 -1.28 0.95
CA GLY A 85 -2.52 -1.23 0.11
C GLY A 85 -3.65 -0.53 0.84
N MET A 86 -4.52 0.13 0.07
CA MET A 86 -5.65 0.90 0.59
C MET A 86 -6.93 0.61 -0.20
N GLY A 87 -8.08 0.92 0.40
CA GLY A 87 -9.39 0.71 -0.21
C GLY A 87 -9.60 -0.73 -0.67
N LYS A 88 -9.98 -0.91 -1.95
CA LYS A 88 -10.25 -2.24 -2.54
C LYS A 88 -9.04 -3.20 -2.54
N ALA A 89 -7.83 -2.71 -2.28
CA ALA A 89 -6.63 -3.55 -2.23
C ALA A 89 -6.36 -4.18 -0.86
N ILE A 90 -7.04 -3.74 0.21
CA ILE A 90 -6.83 -4.24 1.59
C ILE A 90 -6.94 -5.77 1.70
N PRO A 91 -8.05 -6.43 1.26
CA PRO A 91 -8.17 -7.88 1.41
C PRO A 91 -7.08 -8.63 0.63
N LYS A 92 -6.66 -8.07 -0.52
CA LYS A 92 -5.58 -8.65 -1.32
C LYS A 92 -4.23 -8.55 -0.61
N VAL A 93 -3.92 -7.43 0.03
CA VAL A 93 -2.68 -7.26 0.80
C VAL A 93 -2.65 -8.21 2.00
N LEU A 94 -3.78 -8.36 2.70
CA LEU A 94 -3.89 -9.32 3.80
C LEU A 94 -3.62 -10.75 3.32
N ASN A 95 -4.25 -11.18 2.22
CA ASN A 95 -4.04 -12.51 1.64
C ASN A 95 -2.60 -12.75 1.19
N ILE A 96 -1.93 -11.72 0.64
CA ILE A 96 -0.50 -11.81 0.32
C ILE A 96 0.31 -12.03 1.61
N GLY A 97 0.02 -11.30 2.68
CA GLY A 97 0.68 -11.49 3.98
C GLY A 97 0.47 -12.91 4.52
N LEU A 98 -0.76 -13.43 4.47
CA LEU A 98 -1.07 -14.79 4.90
C LEU A 98 -0.34 -15.85 4.07
N HIS A 99 -0.24 -15.66 2.75
CA HIS A 99 0.56 -16.53 1.88
C HIS A 99 2.02 -16.61 2.34
N PHE A 100 2.67 -15.46 2.61
CA PHE A 100 4.04 -15.49 3.13
C PHE A 100 4.16 -16.08 4.53
N LYS A 101 3.15 -15.88 5.39
CA LYS A 101 3.13 -16.47 6.74
C LYS A 101 3.05 -18.00 6.70
N TYR A 102 2.08 -18.55 5.96
CA TYR A 102 1.79 -19.99 5.97
C TYR A 102 2.59 -20.79 4.94
N GLU A 103 2.87 -20.25 3.75
CA GLU A 103 3.58 -20.99 2.69
C GLU A 103 5.09 -20.74 2.70
N LYS A 104 5.55 -19.62 3.28
CA LYS A 104 6.96 -19.22 3.26
C LYS A 104 7.57 -19.07 4.66
N ASN A 105 6.82 -19.43 5.72
CA ASN A 105 7.24 -19.34 7.12
C ASN A 105 7.80 -17.97 7.52
N ALA A 106 7.28 -16.90 6.93
CA ALA A 106 7.67 -15.54 7.28
C ALA A 106 6.89 -15.04 8.51
N THR A 107 7.49 -14.13 9.28
CA THR A 107 6.76 -13.35 10.29
C THR A 107 5.93 -12.27 9.62
N LEU A 108 4.74 -12.00 10.16
CA LEU A 108 3.80 -11.03 9.60
C LEU A 108 3.33 -10.06 10.68
N ASP A 109 3.67 -8.79 10.49
CA ASP A 109 3.16 -7.69 11.31
C ASP A 109 2.12 -6.90 10.51
N VAL A 110 0.98 -6.59 11.14
CA VAL A 110 -0.14 -5.90 10.50
C VAL A 110 -0.38 -4.57 11.21
N TYR A 111 -0.36 -3.49 10.44
CA TYR A 111 -0.59 -2.13 10.92
C TYR A 111 -1.74 -1.48 10.16
N THR A 112 -2.64 -0.81 10.87
CA THR A 112 -3.67 0.05 10.29
C THR A 112 -3.17 1.48 10.21
N LYS A 113 -3.47 2.17 9.11
CA LYS A 113 -3.10 3.58 8.91
C LYS A 113 -4.20 4.32 8.19
N THR A 114 -4.43 5.57 8.60
CA THR A 114 -5.27 6.53 7.89
C THR A 114 -4.41 7.32 6.92
N ILE A 115 -4.87 7.47 5.67
CA ILE A 115 -4.16 8.19 4.61
C ILE A 115 -5.05 9.32 4.11
N GLY A 116 -4.58 10.56 4.19
CA GLY A 116 -5.23 11.70 3.57
C GLY A 116 -5.05 11.68 2.05
N VAL A 117 -6.12 11.96 1.31
CA VAL A 117 -6.12 12.09 -0.15
C VAL A 117 -6.78 13.42 -0.53
N LEU A 118 -6.30 14.02 -1.62
CA LEU A 118 -6.87 15.24 -2.17
C LEU A 118 -7.80 14.87 -3.34
N ASP A 119 -9.03 15.36 -3.27
CA ASP A 119 -9.98 15.30 -4.37
C ASP A 119 -10.26 16.75 -4.82
N GLU A 120 -10.21 17.00 -6.12
CA GLU A 120 -10.47 18.31 -6.73
C GLU A 120 -11.80 18.29 -7.50
N PHE A 121 -12.58 19.37 -7.36
CA PHE A 121 -13.84 19.56 -8.06
C PHE A 121 -13.66 20.53 -9.22
N ASN A 122 -14.00 20.10 -10.44
CA ASN A 122 -13.91 20.96 -11.61
C ASN A 122 -15.20 21.78 -11.75
N THR A 123 -15.10 23.08 -11.49
CA THR A 123 -16.26 24.01 -11.48
C THR A 123 -16.89 24.25 -12.85
N ARG A 124 -16.28 23.78 -13.95
CA ARG A 124 -16.87 23.92 -15.30
C ARG A 124 -18.14 23.08 -15.53
N GLY A 125 -18.47 22.15 -14.63
CA GLY A 125 -19.71 21.35 -14.66
C GLY A 125 -20.83 21.87 -13.75
N LEU A 126 -20.53 22.82 -12.85
CA LEU A 126 -21.52 23.46 -11.99
C LEU A 126 -22.26 24.53 -12.80
N LYS A 127 -23.36 24.12 -13.45
CA LYS A 127 -24.44 25.04 -13.84
C LYS A 127 -25.37 25.26 -12.67
#